data_AF-R7NBZ1-F1
#
_entry.id   AF-R7NBZ1-F1
#
_cell.length_a   1.000
_cell.length_b   1.000
_cell.length_c   1.000
_cell.angle_alpha   90.00
_cell.angle_beta   90.00
_cell.angle_gamma   90.00
#
_symmetry.space_group_name_H-M   'P 1'
#
loop_
_entity.id
_entity.type
_entity.pdbx_description
1 polymer ?
#
loop_
_entity_poly.entity_id
_entity_poly.type
_entity_poly.pdbx_seq_one_letter_code
_entity_poly.pdbx_strand_id
1 'polypeptide(L)'
;MDVHKVGMFIANKRKEKGYTQQELGEKLFVTDKAVSKWERGLSLPNIAILEKLAEELDTDIYSILQIEKKKEVNVEEILLEEKRKLKSQFRKKMIFALCIIIFLVGVGLFKFVSLGYDVMPFHYNHNTNKLIHLGVPKYSFWQKYNEDSYSFKSFRGSRVLKNEIKAYLNSLEHISCGDTTYYYDSWANITIIDYSVQGNLLYNTINYQIKNGNYCDTLQVGEYKKELGTLGRPRMLYKDSSLNIYFTPSLKVVDGVNEWPATMHVYYREKSDIITLEESSGFFEINNGELIYYRNKITEEHNISIPSISRFVIKNKRLILKDNYLSEYEKSIILN
;
A
#
# COMPACT_ATOMS: atom_id res chain seq x y z
N MET A 1 -56.83 31.57 39.00
CA MET A 1 -57.73 32.47 39.75
C MET A 1 -58.92 31.66 40.20
N ASP A 2 -59.16 31.62 41.51
CA ASP A 2 -60.26 30.86 42.13
C ASP A 2 -61.31 31.86 42.61
N VAL A 3 -62.50 31.84 42.00
CA VAL A 3 -63.57 32.82 42.24
C VAL A 3 -64.06 32.76 43.69
N HIS A 4 -63.98 31.59 44.33
CA HIS A 4 -64.38 31.43 45.73
C HIS A 4 -63.34 32.06 46.67
N LYS A 5 -62.04 31.97 46.35
CA LYS A 5 -60.98 32.67 47.09
C LYS A 5 -61.06 34.18 46.94
N VAL A 6 -61.38 34.67 45.74
CA VAL A 6 -61.65 36.11 45.49
C VAL A 6 -62.82 36.58 46.35
N GLY A 7 -63.93 35.84 46.36
CA GLY A 7 -65.10 36.17 47.18
C GLY A 7 -64.80 36.20 48.68
N MET A 8 -64.09 35.19 49.19
CA MET A 8 -63.66 35.17 50.59
C MET A 8 -62.73 36.32 50.93
N PHE A 9 -61.81 36.68 50.04
CA PHE A 9 -60.89 37.81 50.23
C PHE A 9 -61.65 39.13 50.33
N ILE A 10 -62.60 39.38 49.41
CA ILE A 10 -63.47 40.56 49.45
C ILE A 10 -64.29 40.60 50.75
N ALA A 11 -64.88 39.48 51.15
CA ALA A 11 -65.68 39.39 52.37
C ALA A 11 -64.85 39.69 53.64
N ASN A 12 -63.62 39.16 53.70
CA ASN A 12 -62.72 39.38 54.83
C ASN A 12 -62.30 40.86 54.89
N LYS A 13 -61.87 41.43 53.76
CA LYS A 13 -61.47 42.84 53.68
C LYS A 13 -62.60 43.80 54.01
N ARG A 14 -63.82 43.53 53.53
CA ARG A 14 -65.01 44.32 53.91
C ARG A 14 -65.24 44.28 55.41
N LYS A 15 -65.16 43.10 56.03
CA LYS A 15 -65.34 42.93 57.48
C LYS A 15 -64.23 43.60 58.29
N GLU A 16 -62.98 43.57 57.82
CA GLU A 16 -61.85 44.30 58.41
C GLU A 16 -62.12 45.82 58.42
N LYS A 17 -62.76 46.34 57.36
CA LYS A 17 -63.21 47.74 57.27
C LYS A 17 -64.46 48.06 58.09
N GLY A 18 -65.12 47.05 58.68
CA GLY A 18 -66.33 47.21 59.47
C GLY A 18 -67.61 47.49 58.65
N TYR A 19 -67.57 47.36 57.33
CA TYR A 19 -68.72 47.68 56.48
C TYR A 19 -69.73 46.53 56.42
N THR A 20 -71.01 46.86 56.34
CA THR A 20 -72.06 45.94 55.87
C THR A 20 -71.98 45.76 54.35
N GLN A 21 -72.62 44.70 53.80
CA GLN A 21 -72.67 44.52 52.35
C GLN A 21 -73.39 45.69 51.65
N GLN A 22 -74.36 46.31 52.33
CA GLN A 22 -75.05 47.50 51.84
C GLN A 22 -74.11 48.70 51.80
N GLU A 23 -73.37 48.98 52.88
CA GLU A 23 -72.43 50.12 52.93
C GLU A 23 -71.31 50.00 51.89
N LEU A 24 -70.76 48.80 51.68
CA LEU A 24 -69.80 48.58 50.59
C LEU A 24 -70.45 48.75 49.22
N GLY A 25 -71.70 48.32 49.05
CA GLY A 25 -72.47 48.53 47.83
C GLY A 25 -72.67 50.01 47.52
N GLU A 26 -73.09 50.79 48.50
CA GLU A 26 -73.30 52.25 48.38
C GLU A 26 -72.00 52.97 47.99
N LYS A 27 -70.88 52.65 48.66
CA LYS A 27 -69.56 53.19 48.33
C LYS A 27 -69.13 52.88 46.90
N LEU A 28 -69.48 51.70 46.39
CA LEU A 28 -69.12 51.25 45.04
C LEU A 28 -70.19 51.56 43.97
N PHE A 29 -71.29 52.21 44.33
CA PHE A 29 -72.46 52.43 43.47
C PHE A 29 -73.02 51.13 42.87
N VAL A 30 -73.06 50.06 43.67
CA VAL A 30 -73.66 48.76 43.30
C VAL A 30 -74.66 48.30 44.36
N THR A 31 -75.50 47.32 44.01
CA THR A 31 -76.42 46.72 44.98
C THR A 31 -75.67 45.83 45.97
N ASP A 32 -76.15 45.78 47.22
CA ASP A 32 -75.77 44.80 48.23
C ASP A 32 -75.80 43.34 47.70
N LYS A 33 -76.78 43.04 46.83
CA LYS A 33 -76.90 41.74 46.14
C LYS A 33 -75.72 41.45 45.21
N ALA A 34 -75.14 42.47 44.58
CA ALA A 34 -73.93 42.30 43.75
C ALA A 34 -72.73 41.95 44.64
N VAL A 35 -72.54 42.68 45.74
CA VAL A 35 -71.50 42.39 46.74
C VAL A 35 -71.66 40.98 47.31
N SER A 36 -72.88 40.58 47.67
CA SER A 36 -73.21 39.22 48.15
C SER A 36 -72.88 38.12 47.13
N LYS A 37 -73.07 38.38 45.82
CA LYS A 37 -72.69 37.43 44.78
C LYS A 37 -71.17 37.34 44.62
N TRP A 38 -70.44 38.45 44.79
CA TRP A 38 -68.98 38.43 44.78
C TRP A 38 -68.43 37.64 45.96
N GLU A 39 -68.91 37.93 47.16
CA GLU A 39 -68.43 37.29 48.40
C GLU A 39 -68.68 35.78 48.44
N ARG A 40 -69.77 35.31 47.82
CA ARG A 40 -70.08 33.88 47.69
C ARG A 40 -69.47 33.22 46.47
N GLY A 41 -68.67 33.95 45.69
CA GLY A 41 -68.04 33.44 44.48
C GLY A 41 -69.01 33.10 43.34
N LEU A 42 -70.23 33.64 43.36
CA LEU A 42 -71.25 33.43 42.32
C LEU A 42 -71.06 34.33 41.10
N SER A 43 -70.31 35.42 41.25
CA SER A 43 -69.90 36.31 40.16
C SER A 43 -68.63 37.06 40.57
N LEU A 44 -67.98 37.74 39.64
CA LEU A 44 -66.83 38.60 39.93
C LEU A 44 -67.23 40.09 39.83
N PRO A 45 -66.54 40.98 40.55
CA PRO A 45 -66.63 42.42 40.29
C PRO A 45 -66.19 42.72 38.85
N ASN A 46 -66.91 43.61 38.17
CA ASN A 46 -66.54 44.06 36.84
C ASN A 46 -65.21 44.83 36.89
N ILE A 47 -64.42 44.79 35.81
CA ILE A 47 -63.14 45.49 35.69
C ILE A 47 -63.25 46.99 36.00
N ALA A 48 -64.37 47.62 35.62
CA ALA A 48 -64.66 49.02 35.90
C ALA A 48 -64.81 49.34 37.40
N ILE A 49 -65.10 48.35 38.24
CA ILE A 49 -65.30 48.50 39.69
C ILE A 49 -64.07 48.00 40.48
N LEU A 50 -63.21 47.17 39.88
CA LEU A 50 -62.07 46.56 40.58
C LEU A 50 -61.10 47.58 41.19
N GLU A 51 -60.83 48.68 40.50
CA GLU A 51 -59.95 49.74 41.01
C GLU A 51 -60.55 50.43 42.24
N LYS A 52 -61.82 50.82 42.15
CA LYS A 52 -62.56 51.44 43.26
C LYS A 52 -62.77 50.48 44.43
N LEU A 53 -63.01 49.20 44.15
CA LEU A 53 -63.12 48.14 45.14
C LEU A 53 -61.78 47.94 45.86
N ALA A 54 -60.66 48.01 45.15
CA ALA A 54 -59.32 47.94 45.72
C ALA A 54 -59.04 49.13 46.65
N GLU A 55 -59.42 50.33 46.22
CA GLU A 55 -59.31 51.56 47.01
C GLU A 55 -60.16 51.50 48.29
N GLU A 56 -61.45 51.18 48.21
CA GLU A 56 -62.34 51.12 49.39
C GLU A 56 -61.92 50.02 50.40
N LEU A 57 -61.21 48.98 49.93
CA LEU A 57 -60.75 47.86 50.75
C LEU A 57 -59.26 47.94 51.16
N ASP A 58 -58.56 49.05 50.88
CA ASP A 58 -57.12 49.25 51.10
C ASP A 58 -56.25 48.08 50.62
N THR A 59 -56.42 47.67 49.36
CA THR A 59 -55.68 46.56 48.74
C THR A 59 -55.36 46.88 47.29
N ASP A 60 -54.59 46.03 46.59
CA ASP A 60 -54.41 46.13 45.14
C ASP A 60 -55.26 45.10 44.37
N ILE A 61 -55.46 45.35 43.07
CA ILE A 61 -56.27 44.49 42.19
C ILE A 61 -55.69 43.06 42.11
N TYR A 62 -54.37 42.88 42.10
CA TYR A 62 -53.78 41.54 42.04
C TYR A 62 -54.11 40.75 43.31
N SER A 63 -54.08 41.41 44.47
CA SER A 63 -54.51 40.82 45.74
C SER A 63 -56.00 40.47 45.75
N ILE A 64 -56.90 41.33 45.25
CA ILE A 64 -58.33 41.00 45.11
C ILE A 64 -58.52 39.76 44.23
N LEU A 65 -57.87 39.74 43.06
CA LEU A 65 -58.00 38.65 42.09
C LEU A 65 -57.18 37.41 42.47
N GLN A 66 -56.45 37.43 43.60
CA GLN A 66 -55.58 36.34 44.05
C GLN A 66 -54.59 35.91 42.95
N ILE A 67 -54.00 36.90 42.27
CA ILE A 67 -53.00 36.71 41.21
C ILE A 67 -51.63 37.02 41.81
N GLU A 68 -50.70 36.08 41.70
CA GLU A 68 -49.30 36.33 42.04
C GLU A 68 -48.71 37.37 41.06
N LYS A 69 -48.14 38.45 41.58
CA LYS A 69 -47.35 39.38 40.76
C LYS A 69 -46.18 38.61 40.16
N LYS A 70 -46.18 38.41 38.83
CA LYS A 70 -45.02 37.83 38.14
C LYS A 70 -43.80 38.72 38.39
N LYS A 71 -42.70 38.13 38.85
CA LYS A 71 -41.39 38.79 38.99
C LYS A 71 -41.01 39.49 37.69
N GLU A 72 -40.44 40.70 37.79
CA GLU A 72 -39.89 41.44 36.64
C GLU A 72 -38.87 40.56 35.90
N VAL A 73 -39.05 40.46 34.58
CA VAL A 73 -38.17 39.66 33.71
C VAL A 73 -36.89 40.45 33.48
N ASN A 74 -35.75 39.93 33.93
CA ASN A 74 -34.44 40.54 33.67
C ASN A 74 -34.00 40.24 32.24
N VAL A 75 -34.36 41.14 31.31
CA VAL A 75 -34.05 41.04 29.88
C VAL A 75 -32.53 40.95 29.64
N GLU A 76 -31.73 41.62 30.45
CA GLU A 76 -30.27 41.69 30.29
C GLU A 76 -29.60 40.34 30.57
N GLU A 77 -30.09 39.62 31.58
CA GLU A 77 -29.63 38.26 31.91
C GLU A 77 -29.95 37.26 30.78
N ILE A 78 -31.15 37.33 30.22
CA ILE A 78 -31.57 36.48 29.09
C ILE A 78 -30.66 36.72 27.88
N LEU A 79 -30.40 37.99 27.54
CA LEU A 79 -29.52 38.35 26.42
C LEU A 79 -28.09 37.84 26.63
N LEU A 80 -27.58 37.89 27.86
CA LEU A 80 -26.26 37.36 28.22
C LEU A 80 -26.21 35.83 28.07
N GLU A 81 -27.24 35.12 28.52
CA GLU A 81 -27.34 33.67 28.33
C GLU A 81 -27.38 33.28 26.85
N GLU A 82 -28.19 33.96 26.04
CA GLU A 82 -28.29 33.70 24.60
C GLU A 82 -26.95 33.95 23.90
N LYS A 83 -26.28 35.07 24.22
CA LYS A 83 -24.92 35.36 23.71
C LYS A 83 -23.93 34.27 24.09
N ARG A 84 -23.98 33.75 25.33
CA ARG A 84 -23.13 32.64 25.78
C ARG A 84 -23.43 31.35 25.01
N LYS A 85 -24.71 31.01 24.82
CA LYS A 85 -25.14 29.83 24.04
C LYS A 85 -24.66 29.93 22.59
N LEU A 86 -24.86 31.07 21.94
CA LEU A 86 -24.35 31.36 20.59
C LEU A 86 -22.83 31.22 20.49
N LYS A 87 -22.06 31.85 21.40
CA LYS A 87 -20.60 31.70 21.46
C LYS A 87 -20.15 30.26 21.63
N SER A 88 -20.83 29.50 22.51
CA SER A 88 -20.53 28.09 22.74
C SER A 88 -20.80 27.23 21.50
N GLN A 89 -21.94 27.43 20.83
CA GLN A 89 -22.27 26.75 19.58
C GLN A 89 -21.27 27.08 18.46
N PHE A 90 -20.90 28.36 18.31
CA PHE A 90 -19.90 28.78 17.33
C PHE A 90 -18.54 28.16 17.62
N ARG A 91 -18.10 28.15 18.90
CA ARG A 91 -16.84 27.52 19.32
C ARG A 91 -16.82 26.01 19.01
N LYS A 92 -17.92 25.29 19.26
CA LYS A 92 -18.02 23.85 18.91
C LYS A 92 -17.89 23.61 17.41
N LYS A 93 -18.57 24.41 16.58
CA LYS A 93 -18.46 24.35 15.12
C LYS A 93 -17.03 24.65 14.63
N MET A 94 -16.40 25.66 15.22
CA MET A 94 -15.00 26.02 14.92
C MET A 94 -14.02 24.91 15.29
N ILE A 95 -14.17 24.28 16.46
CA ILE A 95 -13.35 23.13 16.87
C ILE A 95 -13.53 21.97 15.90
N PHE A 96 -14.78 21.66 15.52
CA PHE A 96 -15.05 20.59 14.57
C PHE A 96 -14.41 20.84 13.19
N ALA A 97 -14.52 22.07 12.67
CA ALA A 97 -13.85 22.47 11.44
C ALA A 97 -12.32 22.37 11.53
N LEU A 98 -11.73 22.80 12.65
CA LEU A 98 -10.30 22.70 12.90
C LEU A 98 -9.83 21.23 12.93
N CYS A 99 -10.59 20.34 13.58
CA CYS A 99 -10.29 18.90 13.59
C CYS A 99 -10.26 18.31 12.18
N ILE A 100 -11.20 18.70 11.31
CA ILE A 100 -11.22 18.26 9.91
C ILE A 100 -9.96 18.76 9.17
N ILE A 101 -9.59 20.03 9.35
CA ILE A 101 -8.38 20.58 8.72
C ILE A 101 -7.13 19.84 9.18
N ILE A 102 -6.97 19.61 10.48
CA ILE A 102 -5.84 18.87 11.05
C ILE A 102 -5.81 17.44 10.49
N PHE A 103 -6.96 16.77 10.40
CA PHE A 103 -7.06 15.44 9.81
C PHE A 103 -6.62 15.43 8.34
N LEU A 104 -7.06 16.40 7.53
CA LEU A 104 -6.67 16.52 6.13
C LEU A 104 -5.16 16.80 5.97
N VAL A 105 -4.59 17.67 6.82
CA VAL A 105 -3.13 17.91 6.86
C VAL A 105 -2.39 16.63 7.24
N GLY A 106 -2.88 15.88 8.22
CA GLY A 106 -2.30 14.60 8.63
C GLY A 106 -2.31 13.56 7.50
N VAL A 107 -3.41 13.44 6.76
CA VAL A 107 -3.51 12.57 5.57
C VAL A 107 -2.54 13.02 4.48
N GLY A 108 -2.39 14.34 4.27
CA GLY A 108 -1.41 14.91 3.36
C GLY A 108 0.01 14.53 3.76
N LEU A 109 0.43 14.83 4.99
CA LEU A 109 1.75 14.48 5.52
C LEU A 109 2.03 12.97 5.44
N PHE A 110 1.05 12.14 5.80
CA PHE A 110 1.18 10.68 5.72
C PHE A 110 1.45 10.19 4.29
N LYS A 111 0.99 10.89 3.25
CA LYS A 111 1.31 10.56 1.86
C LYS A 111 2.74 10.97 1.46
N PHE A 112 3.36 11.96 2.10
CA PHE A 112 4.62 12.55 1.65
C PHE A 112 5.85 12.28 2.54
N VAL A 113 5.67 11.99 3.83
CA VAL A 113 6.77 11.69 4.75
C VAL A 113 7.39 10.34 4.42
N SER A 114 8.71 10.19 4.42
CA SER A 114 9.37 8.87 4.30
C SER A 114 9.40 8.16 5.66
N LEU A 115 8.89 6.93 5.73
CA LEU A 115 8.82 6.11 6.95
C LEU A 115 9.67 4.83 6.84
N GLY A 116 10.16 4.52 5.64
CA GLY A 116 11.01 3.36 5.34
C GLY A 116 10.20 2.12 4.97
N TYR A 117 10.86 0.97 5.03
CA TYR A 117 10.30 -0.34 4.74
C TYR A 117 10.58 -1.31 5.90
N ASP A 118 9.76 -2.36 6.00
CA ASP A 118 10.00 -3.52 6.86
C ASP A 118 10.44 -4.69 5.98
N VAL A 119 11.34 -5.53 6.48
CA VAL A 119 11.74 -6.76 5.80
C VAL A 119 10.84 -7.89 6.31
N MET A 120 9.97 -8.40 5.44
CA MET A 120 8.93 -9.35 5.79
C MET A 120 9.16 -10.72 5.15
N PRO A 121 8.91 -11.83 5.87
CA PRO A 121 9.08 -13.18 5.34
C PRO A 121 7.89 -13.59 4.47
N PHE A 122 8.17 -14.22 3.32
CA PHE A 122 7.17 -14.73 2.39
C PHE A 122 7.56 -16.11 1.84
N HIS A 123 6.56 -16.95 1.56
CA HIS A 123 6.80 -18.21 0.86
C HIS A 123 6.96 -17.97 -0.63
N TYR A 124 8.03 -18.52 -1.19
CA TYR A 124 8.29 -18.62 -2.62
C TYR A 124 8.04 -20.06 -3.07
N ASN A 125 7.15 -20.24 -4.04
CA ASN A 125 6.61 -21.55 -4.41
C ASN A 125 6.80 -21.88 -5.91
N HIS A 126 7.73 -21.22 -6.60
CA HIS A 126 7.98 -21.47 -8.02
C HIS A 126 9.20 -22.37 -8.22
N ASN A 127 8.99 -23.63 -8.60
CA ASN A 127 9.98 -24.72 -8.78
C ASN A 127 10.72 -25.17 -7.50
N THR A 128 10.76 -24.33 -6.46
CA THR A 128 11.31 -24.63 -5.14
C THR A 128 10.41 -24.01 -4.09
N ASN A 129 10.23 -24.66 -2.94
CA ASN A 129 9.55 -24.08 -1.79
C ASN A 129 10.59 -23.56 -0.78
N LYS A 130 10.63 -22.25 -0.55
CA LYS A 130 11.55 -21.63 0.41
C LYS A 130 11.00 -20.33 0.98
N LEU A 131 11.55 -19.91 2.11
CA LEU A 131 11.24 -18.62 2.72
C LEU A 131 12.16 -17.54 2.16
N ILE A 132 11.57 -16.45 1.69
CA ILE A 132 12.29 -15.26 1.19
C ILE A 132 11.94 -14.05 2.05
N HIS A 133 12.80 -13.04 2.05
CA HIS A 133 12.59 -11.81 2.82
C HIS A 133 12.50 -10.62 1.88
N LEU A 134 11.33 -9.98 1.81
CA LEU A 134 11.11 -8.82 0.93
C LEU A 134 10.92 -7.54 1.71
N GLY A 135 11.53 -6.47 1.22
CA GLY A 135 11.31 -5.12 1.71
C GLY A 135 9.95 -4.59 1.28
N VAL A 136 9.09 -4.34 2.25
CA VAL A 136 7.73 -3.83 2.05
C VAL A 136 7.63 -2.47 2.73
N PRO A 137 7.34 -1.38 2.01
CA PRO A 137 7.12 -0.07 2.60
C PRO A 137 6.15 -0.10 3.78
N LYS A 138 6.48 0.60 4.87
CA LYS A 138 5.68 0.59 6.10
C LYS A 138 4.25 1.03 5.84
N TYR A 139 3.31 0.43 6.58
CA TYR A 139 1.86 0.65 6.44
C TYR A 139 1.29 0.24 5.06
N SER A 140 2.03 -0.57 4.30
CA SER A 140 1.42 -1.33 3.21
C SER A 140 0.50 -2.40 3.79
N PHE A 141 -0.60 -2.66 3.08
CA PHE A 141 -1.66 -3.57 3.46
C PHE A 141 -2.11 -4.37 2.24
N TRP A 142 -3.00 -5.34 2.44
CA TRP A 142 -3.57 -6.17 1.38
C TRP A 142 -2.51 -6.84 0.50
N GLN A 143 -2.03 -7.98 0.98
CA GLN A 143 -1.06 -8.78 0.26
C GLN A 143 -1.77 -9.75 -0.69
N LYS A 144 -1.32 -9.78 -1.95
CA LYS A 144 -1.64 -10.86 -2.90
C LYS A 144 -0.32 -11.38 -3.44
N TYR A 145 -0.16 -12.70 -3.44
CA TYR A 145 0.99 -13.34 -4.07
C TYR A 145 0.52 -14.55 -4.87
N ASN A 146 1.23 -14.80 -5.96
CA ASN A 146 1.24 -16.03 -6.73
C ASN A 146 2.70 -16.51 -6.81
N GLU A 147 2.91 -17.73 -7.32
CA GLU A 147 4.17 -18.48 -7.27
C GLU A 147 5.48 -17.66 -7.18
N ASP A 148 5.62 -16.65 -8.04
CA ASP A 148 6.82 -15.81 -8.19
C ASP A 148 6.54 -14.29 -8.22
N SER A 149 5.31 -13.84 -7.91
CA SER A 149 4.96 -12.41 -7.91
C SER A 149 4.22 -11.97 -6.65
N TYR A 150 4.61 -10.81 -6.14
CA TYR A 150 4.17 -10.28 -4.85
C TYR A 150 3.61 -8.87 -5.03
N SER A 151 2.41 -8.64 -4.50
CA SER A 151 1.70 -7.38 -4.64
C SER A 151 1.20 -6.88 -3.29
N PHE A 152 1.38 -5.58 -3.05
CA PHE A 152 0.99 -4.89 -1.82
C PHE A 152 0.26 -3.59 -2.17
N LYS A 153 -0.73 -3.20 -1.37
CA LYS A 153 -1.40 -1.90 -1.51
C LYS A 153 -0.93 -0.94 -0.43
N SER A 154 -0.91 0.34 -0.71
CA SER A 154 -0.55 1.35 0.28
C SER A 154 -1.27 2.68 0.02
N PHE A 155 -1.75 3.33 1.09
CA PHE A 155 -2.34 4.67 0.99
C PHE A 155 -1.27 5.78 0.87
N ARG A 156 0.00 5.43 1.07
CA ARG A 156 1.17 6.30 1.02
C ARG A 156 1.40 6.79 -0.41
N GLY A 157 2.03 7.95 -0.59
CA GLY A 157 2.22 8.55 -1.92
C GLY A 157 3.22 7.77 -2.79
N SER A 158 2.95 7.69 -4.10
CA SER A 158 3.74 6.90 -5.05
C SER A 158 5.23 7.27 -5.08
N ARG A 159 5.56 8.56 -4.99
CA ARG A 159 6.95 9.03 -4.94
C ARG A 159 7.71 8.51 -3.72
N VAL A 160 7.05 8.51 -2.56
CA VAL A 160 7.65 8.02 -1.31
C VAL A 160 7.87 6.51 -1.41
N LEU A 161 6.86 5.77 -1.86
CA LEU A 161 6.94 4.32 -2.03
C LEU A 161 8.07 3.92 -3.00
N LYS A 162 8.20 4.63 -4.14
CA LYS A 162 9.30 4.39 -5.10
C LYS A 162 10.67 4.58 -4.44
N ASN A 163 10.83 5.61 -3.62
CA ASN A 163 12.08 5.87 -2.91
C ASN A 163 12.38 4.80 -1.83
N GLU A 164 11.37 4.37 -1.08
CA GLU A 164 11.51 3.35 -0.03
C GLU A 164 11.83 1.97 -0.65
N ILE A 165 11.19 1.61 -1.75
CA ILE A 165 11.51 0.38 -2.51
C ILE A 165 12.92 0.48 -3.07
N LYS A 166 13.31 1.61 -3.67
CA LYS A 166 14.66 1.80 -4.17
C LYS A 166 15.71 1.68 -3.06
N ALA A 167 15.42 2.19 -1.85
CA ALA A 167 16.31 2.03 -0.71
C ALA A 167 16.49 0.56 -0.31
N TYR A 168 15.41 -0.23 -0.33
CA TYR A 168 15.50 -1.68 -0.13
C TYR A 168 16.30 -2.37 -1.24
N LEU A 169 15.97 -2.12 -2.50
CA LEU A 169 16.65 -2.76 -3.63
C LEU A 169 18.16 -2.45 -3.64
N ASN A 170 18.55 -1.21 -3.34
CA ASN A 170 19.95 -0.81 -3.22
C ASN A 170 20.69 -1.46 -2.04
N SER A 171 19.99 -2.13 -1.12
CA SER A 171 20.61 -2.91 -0.03
C SER A 171 20.96 -4.35 -0.46
N LEU A 172 20.48 -4.79 -1.62
CA LEU A 172 20.77 -6.10 -2.20
C LEU A 172 22.02 -6.05 -3.09
N GLU A 173 22.54 -7.22 -3.44
CA GLU A 173 23.62 -7.31 -4.43
C GLU A 173 23.08 -6.95 -5.82
N HIS A 174 23.93 -6.39 -6.68
CA HIS A 174 23.58 -6.04 -8.05
C HIS A 174 24.26 -7.00 -9.01
N ILE A 175 23.46 -7.70 -9.81
CA ILE A 175 23.94 -8.54 -10.91
C ILE A 175 23.57 -7.87 -12.23
N SER A 176 24.43 -7.96 -13.24
CA SER A 176 24.19 -7.35 -14.55
C SER A 176 24.42 -8.36 -15.65
N CYS A 177 23.51 -8.40 -16.61
CA CYS A 177 23.63 -9.19 -17.83
C CYS A 177 23.11 -8.36 -19.01
N GLY A 178 23.95 -8.22 -20.03
CA GLY A 178 23.75 -7.21 -21.07
C GLY A 178 23.71 -5.79 -20.47
N ASP A 179 22.73 -4.99 -20.91
CA ASP A 179 22.54 -3.61 -20.45
C ASP A 179 21.59 -3.48 -19.25
N THR A 180 21.16 -4.61 -18.65
CA THR A 180 20.18 -4.61 -17.55
C THR A 180 20.83 -5.05 -16.24
N THR A 181 20.56 -4.28 -15.18
CA THR A 181 20.95 -4.61 -13.81
C THR A 181 19.73 -5.09 -13.02
N TYR A 182 19.89 -6.22 -12.34
CA TYR A 182 18.90 -6.81 -11.45
C TYR A 182 19.41 -6.84 -10.00
N TYR A 183 18.50 -7.11 -9.06
CA TYR A 183 18.80 -7.13 -7.63
C TYR A 183 18.78 -8.56 -7.11
N TYR A 184 19.90 -9.02 -6.57
CA TYR A 184 20.11 -10.38 -6.11
C TYR A 184 20.20 -10.44 -4.59
N ASP A 185 19.39 -11.31 -4.00
CA ASP A 185 19.48 -11.68 -2.59
C ASP A 185 20.25 -13.01 -2.52
N SER A 186 21.52 -12.92 -2.15
CA SER A 186 22.43 -14.06 -2.02
C SER A 186 22.07 -14.98 -0.87
N TRP A 187 21.43 -14.46 0.18
CA TRP A 187 21.00 -15.26 1.34
C TRP A 187 19.81 -16.16 0.99
N ALA A 188 18.81 -15.59 0.33
CA ALA A 188 17.64 -16.34 -0.12
C ALA A 188 17.86 -17.05 -1.46
N ASN A 189 18.96 -16.74 -2.18
CA ASN A 189 19.25 -17.16 -3.54
C ASN A 189 18.09 -16.86 -4.52
N ILE A 190 17.69 -15.60 -4.60
CA ILE A 190 16.64 -15.12 -5.52
C ILE A 190 17.07 -13.83 -6.22
N THR A 191 16.50 -13.57 -7.39
CA THR A 191 16.65 -12.31 -8.11
C THR A 191 15.32 -11.59 -8.23
N ILE A 192 15.26 -10.31 -7.89
CA ILE A 192 14.14 -9.42 -8.22
C ILE A 192 14.37 -8.90 -9.64
N ILE A 193 13.52 -9.35 -10.58
CA ILE A 193 13.67 -9.08 -12.02
C ILE A 193 12.82 -7.91 -12.51
N ASP A 194 11.74 -7.60 -11.79
CA ASP A 194 10.89 -6.45 -12.06
C ASP A 194 10.28 -5.92 -10.76
N TYR A 195 10.03 -4.62 -10.72
CA TYR A 195 9.30 -3.97 -9.64
C TYR A 195 8.57 -2.72 -10.14
N SER A 196 7.40 -2.45 -9.58
CA SER A 196 6.62 -1.27 -9.97
C SER A 196 5.80 -0.69 -8.83
N VAL A 197 5.55 0.62 -8.92
CA VAL A 197 4.59 1.34 -8.09
C VAL A 197 3.56 1.97 -9.02
N GLN A 198 2.37 1.38 -9.06
CA GLN A 198 1.24 1.84 -9.87
C GLN A 198 0.31 2.70 -9.02
N GLY A 199 -0.01 3.90 -9.50
CA GLY A 199 -0.86 4.82 -8.77
C GLY A 199 -2.33 4.70 -9.13
N ASN A 200 -3.18 4.62 -8.11
CA ASN A 200 -4.63 4.77 -8.24
C ASN A 200 -5.11 5.95 -7.38
N LEU A 201 -6.39 6.33 -7.53
CA LEU A 201 -6.97 7.48 -6.84
C LEU A 201 -6.87 7.39 -5.30
N LEU A 202 -7.17 6.21 -4.75
CA LEU A 202 -7.24 6.00 -3.30
C LEU A 202 -5.96 5.38 -2.73
N TYR A 203 -5.32 4.49 -3.47
CA TYR A 203 -4.14 3.73 -3.02
C TYR A 203 -3.17 3.51 -4.18
N ASN A 204 -1.92 3.20 -3.84
CA ASN A 204 -0.92 2.75 -4.79
C ASN A 204 -0.71 1.25 -4.63
N THR A 205 -0.36 0.56 -5.71
CA THR A 205 -0.02 -0.86 -5.72
C THR A 205 1.47 -1.00 -5.98
N ILE A 206 2.14 -1.78 -5.13
CA ILE A 206 3.55 -2.14 -5.23
C ILE A 206 3.59 -3.57 -5.72
N ASN A 207 4.38 -3.85 -6.76
CA ASN A 207 4.56 -5.19 -7.28
C ASN A 207 6.04 -5.54 -7.35
N TYR A 208 6.37 -6.79 -7.06
CA TYR A 208 7.67 -7.41 -7.29
C TYR A 208 7.50 -8.68 -8.12
N GLN A 209 8.40 -8.89 -9.07
CA GLN A 209 8.54 -10.15 -9.78
C GLN A 209 9.91 -10.75 -9.46
N ILE A 210 9.91 -12.02 -9.07
CA ILE A 210 11.06 -12.70 -8.49
C ILE A 210 11.37 -13.96 -9.29
N LYS A 211 12.64 -14.32 -9.38
CA LYS A 211 13.09 -15.61 -9.90
C LYS A 211 14.02 -16.29 -8.92
N ASN A 212 13.96 -17.62 -8.91
CA ASN A 212 14.88 -18.45 -8.15
C ASN A 212 16.28 -18.39 -8.77
N GLY A 213 17.31 -18.29 -7.93
CA GLY A 213 18.69 -18.25 -8.39
C GLY A 213 19.14 -16.87 -8.88
N ASN A 214 20.36 -16.84 -9.39
CA ASN A 214 20.88 -15.75 -10.19
C ASN A 214 20.21 -15.78 -11.58
N TYR A 215 19.42 -14.73 -11.87
CA TYR A 215 18.67 -14.67 -13.13
C TYR A 215 19.57 -14.52 -14.36
N CYS A 216 20.71 -13.85 -14.22
CA CYS A 216 21.67 -13.68 -15.31
C CYS A 216 22.26 -15.02 -15.76
N ASP A 217 22.50 -15.93 -14.82
CA ASP A 217 22.97 -17.28 -15.14
C ASP A 217 21.91 -18.04 -15.96
N THR A 218 20.63 -17.89 -15.59
CA THR A 218 19.52 -18.50 -16.34
C THR A 218 19.41 -17.94 -17.77
N LEU A 219 19.63 -16.63 -17.95
CA LEU A 219 19.63 -16.00 -19.27
C LEU A 219 20.79 -16.51 -20.13
N GLN A 220 21.99 -16.59 -19.57
CA GLN A 220 23.18 -17.07 -20.27
C GLN A 220 23.02 -18.52 -20.76
N VAL A 221 22.43 -19.41 -19.96
CA VAL A 221 22.08 -20.78 -20.41
C VAL A 221 21.21 -20.73 -21.67
N GLY A 222 20.20 -19.85 -21.69
CA GLY A 222 19.29 -19.67 -22.81
C GLY A 222 19.98 -19.15 -24.08
N GLU A 223 20.88 -18.18 -23.92
CA GLU A 223 21.71 -17.62 -25.00
C GLU A 223 22.63 -18.70 -25.60
N TYR A 224 23.40 -19.38 -24.77
CA TYR A 224 24.31 -20.44 -25.24
C TYR A 224 23.55 -21.58 -25.89
N LYS A 225 22.39 -21.97 -25.36
CA LYS A 225 21.53 -22.99 -25.97
C LYS A 225 21.02 -22.56 -27.35
N LYS A 226 20.72 -21.27 -27.54
CA LYS A 226 20.29 -20.72 -28.84
C LYS A 226 21.43 -20.70 -29.85
N GLU A 227 22.63 -20.31 -29.43
CA GLU A 227 23.81 -20.28 -30.29
C GLU A 227 24.29 -21.69 -30.69
N LEU A 228 24.35 -22.61 -29.73
CA LEU A 228 24.74 -24.00 -29.97
C LEU A 228 23.68 -24.80 -30.74
N GLY A 229 22.38 -24.53 -30.53
CA GLY A 229 21.31 -25.25 -31.18
C GLY A 229 21.39 -26.77 -30.96
N THR A 230 21.62 -27.54 -32.04
CA THR A 230 21.78 -29.01 -31.99
C THR A 230 23.20 -29.48 -31.68
N LEU A 231 24.20 -28.58 -31.72
CA LEU A 231 25.61 -28.90 -31.46
C LEU A 231 25.85 -29.35 -30.00
N GLY A 232 24.96 -28.99 -29.07
CA GLY A 232 25.03 -29.42 -27.66
C GLY A 232 24.66 -30.89 -27.41
N ARG A 233 24.52 -31.71 -28.46
CA ARG A 233 24.29 -33.16 -28.34
C ARG A 233 25.57 -33.89 -28.77
N PRO A 234 26.04 -34.92 -28.01
CA PRO A 234 27.19 -35.72 -28.43
C PRO A 234 26.94 -36.35 -29.79
N ARG A 235 27.62 -35.84 -30.81
CA ARG A 235 27.54 -36.29 -32.20
C ARG A 235 28.88 -36.09 -32.88
N MET A 236 29.11 -36.87 -33.94
CA MET A 236 30.20 -36.66 -34.85
C MET A 236 29.96 -35.36 -35.61
N LEU A 237 30.76 -34.34 -35.36
CA LEU A 237 30.51 -33.02 -35.95
C LEU A 237 31.32 -32.82 -37.23
N TYR A 238 32.43 -33.53 -37.43
CA TYR A 238 33.14 -33.57 -38.70
C TYR A 238 33.46 -35.00 -39.09
N LYS A 239 33.19 -35.33 -40.36
CA LYS A 239 33.53 -36.60 -40.97
C LYS A 239 34.01 -36.35 -42.39
N ASP A 240 35.32 -36.44 -42.57
CA ASP A 240 35.91 -36.71 -43.88
C ASP A 240 36.30 -38.19 -43.99
N SER A 241 36.69 -38.64 -45.18
CA SER A 241 37.10 -40.02 -45.47
C SER A 241 38.16 -40.56 -44.50
N SER A 242 39.03 -39.68 -43.97
CA SER A 242 40.08 -40.06 -43.02
C SER A 242 40.05 -39.31 -41.68
N LEU A 243 39.44 -38.13 -41.54
CA LEU A 243 39.46 -37.35 -40.28
C LEU A 243 38.08 -37.30 -39.61
N ASN A 244 38.04 -37.65 -38.32
CA ASN A 244 36.84 -37.69 -37.50
C ASN A 244 37.01 -36.81 -36.27
N ILE A 245 36.11 -35.84 -36.07
CA ILE A 245 36.18 -34.91 -34.93
C ILE A 245 34.86 -34.93 -34.15
N TYR A 246 34.99 -35.12 -32.84
CA TYR A 246 33.91 -35.11 -31.87
C TYR A 246 34.16 -33.99 -30.87
N PHE A 247 33.38 -32.93 -30.95
CA PHE A 247 33.36 -31.87 -29.95
C PHE A 247 32.06 -31.93 -29.16
N THR A 248 32.15 -31.98 -27.84
CA THR A 248 31.00 -32.29 -26.98
C THR A 248 30.80 -31.21 -25.92
N PRO A 249 30.22 -30.04 -26.28
CA PRO A 249 29.93 -28.99 -25.31
C PRO A 249 28.71 -29.37 -24.46
N SER A 250 28.78 -29.09 -23.17
CA SER A 250 27.71 -29.35 -22.20
C SER A 250 27.38 -28.09 -21.42
N LEU A 251 26.09 -27.77 -21.33
CA LEU A 251 25.58 -26.69 -20.49
C LEU A 251 25.19 -27.26 -19.13
N LYS A 252 26.03 -27.07 -18.11
CA LYS A 252 25.78 -27.56 -16.76
C LYS A 252 25.59 -26.40 -15.78
N VAL A 253 24.71 -26.61 -14.81
CA VAL A 253 24.55 -25.70 -13.67
C VAL A 253 24.86 -26.52 -12.43
N VAL A 254 25.95 -26.19 -11.75
CA VAL A 254 26.44 -26.90 -10.55
C VAL A 254 26.37 -25.92 -9.39
N ASP A 255 25.61 -26.26 -8.36
CA ASP A 255 25.40 -25.41 -7.16
C ASP A 255 24.99 -23.97 -7.47
N GLY A 256 24.25 -23.77 -8.56
CA GLY A 256 23.78 -22.44 -9.00
C GLY A 256 24.80 -21.65 -9.82
N VAL A 257 25.97 -22.21 -10.11
CA VAL A 257 26.99 -21.63 -10.97
C VAL A 257 26.94 -22.31 -12.34
N ASN A 258 26.98 -21.50 -13.40
CA ASN A 258 27.07 -21.99 -14.76
C ASN A 258 28.47 -22.56 -15.04
N GLU A 259 28.52 -23.82 -15.45
CA GLU A 259 29.74 -24.48 -15.91
C GLU A 259 29.55 -24.98 -17.34
N TRP A 260 30.51 -24.66 -18.20
CA TRP A 260 30.48 -24.96 -19.62
C TRP A 260 31.58 -25.96 -20.01
N PRO A 261 31.54 -27.23 -19.55
CA PRO A 261 32.57 -28.19 -19.91
C PRO A 261 32.42 -28.64 -21.37
N ALA A 262 33.55 -28.96 -22.00
CA ALA A 262 33.59 -29.59 -23.31
C ALA A 262 34.74 -30.60 -23.43
N THR A 263 34.52 -31.63 -24.25
CA THR A 263 35.55 -32.58 -24.67
C THR A 263 35.77 -32.49 -26.18
N MET A 264 37.00 -32.74 -26.61
CA MET A 264 37.38 -32.87 -28.00
C MET A 264 38.10 -34.21 -28.21
N HIS A 265 37.61 -35.00 -29.16
CA HIS A 265 38.29 -36.20 -29.63
C HIS A 265 38.53 -36.09 -31.12
N VAL A 266 39.78 -36.27 -31.55
CA VAL A 266 40.18 -36.22 -32.96
C VAL A 266 40.83 -37.55 -33.32
N TYR A 267 40.26 -38.23 -34.31
CA TYR A 267 40.77 -39.50 -34.81
C TYR A 267 41.07 -39.39 -36.30
N TYR A 268 42.23 -39.88 -36.71
CA TYR A 268 42.65 -39.98 -38.10
C TYR A 268 42.74 -41.44 -38.51
N ARG A 269 42.20 -41.78 -39.68
CA ARG A 269 42.23 -43.12 -40.25
C ARG A 269 43.30 -43.20 -41.32
N GLU A 270 44.31 -44.01 -41.04
CA GLU A 270 45.35 -44.37 -41.99
C GLU A 270 45.19 -45.85 -42.37
N LYS A 271 44.73 -46.12 -43.59
CA LYS A 271 44.38 -47.48 -44.07
C LYS A 271 43.34 -48.17 -43.16
N SER A 272 43.77 -49.16 -42.37
CA SER A 272 42.94 -49.93 -41.44
C SER A 272 43.09 -49.49 -39.99
N ASP A 273 44.07 -48.64 -39.69
CA ASP A 273 44.38 -48.20 -38.33
C ASP A 273 43.68 -46.89 -38.02
N ILE A 274 43.25 -46.75 -36.76
CA ILE A 274 42.67 -45.51 -36.22
C ILE A 274 43.71 -44.94 -35.27
N ILE A 275 44.18 -43.75 -35.61
CA ILE A 275 45.16 -42.98 -34.85
C ILE A 275 44.42 -41.92 -34.04
N THR A 276 44.67 -41.87 -32.74
CA THR A 276 44.17 -40.79 -31.87
C THR A 276 45.10 -39.59 -32.01
N LEU A 277 44.60 -38.51 -32.61
CA LEU A 277 45.36 -37.25 -32.70
C LEU A 277 45.18 -36.40 -31.44
N GLU A 278 43.99 -36.44 -30.83
CA GLU A 278 43.68 -35.69 -29.62
C GLU A 278 42.63 -36.39 -28.78
N GLU A 279 42.87 -36.45 -27.47
CA GLU A 279 41.79 -36.50 -26.47
C GLU A 279 42.00 -35.38 -25.46
N SER A 280 41.07 -34.42 -25.44
CA SER A 280 41.14 -33.30 -24.50
C SER A 280 39.83 -33.02 -23.81
N SER A 281 39.95 -32.43 -22.62
CA SER A 281 38.82 -31.93 -21.84
C SER A 281 39.13 -30.57 -21.23
N GLY A 282 38.09 -29.79 -21.03
CA GLY A 282 38.19 -28.46 -20.44
C GLY A 282 36.86 -27.73 -20.50
N PHE A 283 36.91 -26.43 -20.73
CA PHE A 283 35.74 -25.54 -20.67
C PHE A 283 35.62 -24.71 -21.93
N PHE A 284 34.43 -24.19 -22.20
CA PHE A 284 34.21 -23.27 -23.30
C PHE A 284 33.45 -22.02 -22.85
N GLU A 285 33.58 -20.96 -23.63
CA GLU A 285 32.72 -19.79 -23.53
C GLU A 285 32.25 -19.40 -24.92
N ILE A 286 31.16 -18.63 -24.99
CA ILE A 286 30.63 -18.10 -26.22
C ILE A 286 30.57 -16.58 -26.07
N ASN A 287 31.25 -15.89 -26.97
CA ASN A 287 31.29 -14.43 -26.98
C ASN A 287 31.25 -13.92 -28.41
N ASN A 288 30.33 -12.99 -28.70
CA ASN A 288 30.19 -12.35 -30.01
C ASN A 288 30.12 -13.34 -31.20
N GLY A 289 29.42 -14.47 -31.02
CA GLY A 289 29.29 -15.51 -32.06
C GLY A 289 30.54 -16.36 -32.27
N GLU A 290 31.52 -16.30 -31.36
CA GLU A 290 32.67 -17.22 -31.33
C GLU A 290 32.59 -18.12 -30.09
N LEU A 291 32.80 -19.42 -30.29
CA LEU A 291 33.03 -20.38 -29.22
C LEU A 291 34.54 -20.50 -28.99
N ILE A 292 34.98 -20.25 -27.76
CA ILE A 292 36.38 -20.38 -27.35
C ILE A 292 36.48 -21.59 -26.43
N TYR A 293 37.28 -22.58 -26.84
CA TYR A 293 37.51 -23.82 -26.10
C TYR A 293 38.88 -23.78 -25.43
N TYR A 294 38.88 -23.89 -24.11
CA TYR A 294 40.05 -23.94 -23.24
C TYR A 294 40.27 -25.38 -22.79
N ARG A 295 41.44 -25.94 -23.10
CA ARG A 295 41.84 -27.29 -22.69
C ARG A 295 42.55 -27.24 -21.35
N ASN A 296 42.07 -28.03 -20.40
CA ASN A 296 42.72 -28.19 -19.08
C ASN A 296 43.48 -29.51 -18.98
N LYS A 297 43.03 -30.53 -19.73
CA LYS A 297 43.69 -31.82 -19.84
C LYS A 297 43.80 -32.18 -21.31
N ILE A 298 45.02 -32.54 -21.71
CA ILE A 298 45.32 -33.00 -23.07
C ILE A 298 46.05 -34.33 -22.91
N THR A 299 45.56 -35.36 -23.60
CA THR A 299 46.29 -36.61 -23.81
C THR A 299 46.73 -36.60 -25.27
N GLU A 300 48.04 -36.54 -25.47
CA GLU A 300 48.67 -36.54 -26.80
C GLU A 300 49.24 -37.93 -27.07
N GLU A 301 48.81 -38.58 -28.13
CA GLU A 301 49.38 -39.87 -28.57
C GLU A 301 50.33 -39.72 -29.78
N HIS A 302 50.30 -38.57 -30.47
CA HIS A 302 51.09 -38.32 -31.70
C HIS A 302 51.69 -36.90 -31.73
N ASN A 303 52.76 -36.71 -32.52
CA ASN A 303 53.58 -35.48 -32.69
C ASN A 303 52.82 -34.26 -33.28
N ILE A 304 51.61 -33.97 -32.82
CA ILE A 304 50.86 -32.75 -33.16
C ILE A 304 50.94 -31.75 -32.00
N SER A 305 51.17 -30.48 -32.31
CA SER A 305 51.17 -29.41 -31.31
C SER A 305 49.74 -28.95 -31.04
N ILE A 306 49.08 -29.52 -30.04
CA ILE A 306 47.70 -29.17 -29.68
C ILE A 306 47.68 -27.83 -28.92
N PRO A 307 46.96 -26.81 -29.40
CA PRO A 307 46.90 -25.53 -28.70
C PRO A 307 46.06 -25.64 -27.42
N SER A 308 46.46 -24.95 -26.37
CA SER A 308 45.66 -24.87 -25.13
C SER A 308 44.31 -24.18 -25.34
N ILE A 309 44.18 -23.35 -26.39
CA ILE A 309 42.96 -22.60 -26.74
C ILE A 309 42.64 -22.81 -28.22
N SER A 310 41.38 -23.15 -28.53
CA SER A 310 40.85 -23.18 -29.90
C SER A 310 39.67 -22.24 -30.04
N ARG A 311 39.59 -21.51 -31.16
CA ARG A 311 38.46 -20.60 -31.46
C ARG A 311 37.65 -21.13 -32.63
N PHE A 312 36.33 -21.14 -32.45
CA PHE A 312 35.39 -21.53 -33.47
C PHE A 312 34.42 -20.39 -33.78
N VAL A 313 34.29 -20.02 -35.05
CA VAL A 313 33.21 -19.12 -35.47
C VAL A 313 31.91 -19.92 -35.52
N ILE A 314 30.87 -19.44 -34.83
CA ILE A 314 29.53 -20.00 -34.88
C ILE A 314 28.80 -19.36 -36.07
N LYS A 315 28.57 -20.14 -37.13
CA LYS A 315 27.85 -19.67 -38.32
C LYS A 315 26.87 -20.71 -38.81
N ASN A 316 25.60 -20.34 -38.96
CA ASN A 316 24.54 -21.23 -39.42
C ASN A 316 24.47 -22.56 -38.62
N LYS A 317 24.68 -22.49 -37.30
CA LYS A 317 24.73 -23.64 -36.38
C LYS A 317 25.87 -24.63 -36.67
N ARG A 318 26.98 -24.14 -37.23
CA ARG A 318 28.22 -24.89 -37.44
C ARG A 318 29.36 -24.19 -36.71
N LEU A 319 30.34 -24.95 -36.25
CA LEU A 319 31.57 -24.42 -35.63
C LEU A 319 32.71 -24.51 -36.66
N ILE A 320 33.25 -23.35 -37.04
CA ILE A 320 34.36 -23.26 -38.00
C ILE A 320 35.64 -22.95 -37.22
N LEU A 321 36.58 -23.89 -37.19
CA LEU A 321 37.86 -23.69 -36.49
C LEU A 321 38.69 -22.59 -37.19
N LYS A 322 39.07 -21.53 -36.46
CA LYS A 322 39.85 -20.41 -37.02
C LYS A 322 41.34 -20.77 -37.17
N ASP A 323 41.95 -21.16 -36.05
CA ASP A 323 43.37 -21.49 -35.97
C ASP A 323 43.52 -23.01 -36.17
N ASN A 324 43.50 -23.45 -37.42
CA ASN A 324 43.47 -24.87 -37.78
C ASN A 324 44.83 -25.56 -37.54
N TYR A 325 45.08 -25.99 -36.31
CA TYR A 325 46.25 -26.82 -35.94
C TYR A 325 46.21 -28.23 -36.59
N LEU A 326 45.08 -28.63 -37.19
CA LEU A 326 44.93 -29.88 -37.97
C LEU A 326 45.14 -29.66 -39.47
N SER A 327 45.74 -28.54 -39.88
CA SER A 327 45.91 -28.15 -41.29
C SER A 327 46.69 -29.15 -42.15
N GLU A 328 47.53 -29.99 -41.54
CA GLU A 328 48.22 -31.09 -42.23
C GLU A 328 47.28 -32.22 -42.66
N TYR A 329 46.14 -32.38 -41.97
CA TYR A 329 45.15 -33.43 -42.23
C TYR A 329 43.97 -32.93 -43.06
N GLU A 330 43.55 -31.69 -42.86
CA GLU A 330 42.39 -31.11 -43.54
C GLU A 330 42.52 -29.60 -43.67
N LYS A 331 42.17 -29.03 -44.84
CA LYS A 331 42.36 -27.60 -45.12
C LYS A 331 41.43 -26.71 -44.27
N SER A 332 40.23 -27.20 -43.97
CA SER A 332 39.25 -26.46 -43.19
C SER A 332 38.39 -27.40 -42.34
N ILE A 333 38.27 -27.11 -41.04
CA ILE A 333 37.43 -27.87 -40.12
C ILE A 333 36.10 -27.16 -39.91
N ILE A 334 35.00 -27.81 -40.29
CA ILE A 334 33.62 -27.29 -40.13
C ILE A 334 32.77 -28.34 -39.41
N LEU A 335 32.56 -28.14 -38.12
CA LEU A 335 31.77 -29.02 -37.27
C LEU A 335 30.26 -28.72 -37.45
N ASN A 336 29.45 -29.72 -37.81
CA ASN A 336 28.01 -29.61 -38.13
C ASN A 336 27.09 -30.13 -37.05
#